data_AF-A0A2V5JCE0-F1
#
_entry.id   AF-A0A2V5JCE0-F1
#
_cell.length_a   1.000
_cell.length_b   1.000
_cell.length_c   1.000
_cell.angle_alpha   90.00
_cell.angle_beta   90.00
_cell.angle_gamma   90.00
#
_symmetry.space_group_name_H-M   'P 1'
#
loop_
_entity.id
_entity.type
_entity.pdbx_description
1 polymer ?
#
loop_
_entity_poly.entity_id
_entity_poly.type
_entity_poly.pdbx_seq_one_letter_code
_entity_poly.pdbx_strand_id
1 'polypeptide(L)' 'MEAPVGRQSFYALGHSEKELQRLSRQGQVFGPFTRQLFEQAGISRGMRVLDVGCGSGDVAF' A
#
# COMPACT_ATOMS: atom_id res chain seq x y z
N MET A 1 32.03 -16.88 16.79
CA MET A 1 32.16 -16.23 15.47
C MET A 1 30.91 -15.42 15.28
N GLU A 2 30.98 -14.13 15.58
CA GLU A 2 29.84 -13.21 15.45
C GLU A 2 29.48 -13.09 13.96
N ALA A 3 28.21 -13.34 13.61
CA ALA A 3 27.73 -13.16 12.24
C ALA A 3 27.77 -11.66 11.88
N PRO A 4 28.13 -11.30 10.63
CA PRO A 4 28.18 -9.90 10.25
C PRO A 4 26.76 -9.32 10.30
N VAL A 5 26.58 -8.23 11.06
CA VAL A 5 25.37 -7.41 11.02
C VAL A 5 25.17 -6.96 9.57
N GLY A 6 24.18 -7.55 8.89
CA GLY A 6 23.80 -7.15 7.55
C GLY A 6 23.46 -5.66 7.55
N ARG A 7 23.93 -4.92 6.53
CA ARG A 7 23.59 -3.51 6.35
C ARG A 7 22.08 -3.35 6.52
N GLN A 8 21.65 -2.58 7.53
CA GLN A 8 20.26 -2.16 7.61
C GLN A 8 19.94 -1.38 6.33
N SER A 9 19.21 -2.01 5.42
CA SER A 9 18.71 -1.36 4.22
C SER A 9 17.67 -0.34 4.65
N PHE A 10 18.01 0.95 4.54
CA PHE A 10 17.04 2.01 4.73
C PHE A 10 15.96 1.86 3.65
N TYR A 11 14.70 1.81 4.06
CA TYR A 11 13.60 1.74 3.09
C TYR A 11 13.55 3.06 2.32
N ALA A 12 13.89 3.00 1.04
CA ALA A 12 14.08 4.19 0.20
C ALA A 12 12.83 5.08 0.11
N LEU A 13 11.64 4.50 0.28
CA LEU A 13 10.37 5.23 0.21
C LEU A 13 9.96 5.88 1.56
N GLY A 14 10.64 5.53 2.66
CA GLY A 14 10.39 6.10 3.99
C GLY A 14 9.02 5.74 4.59
N HIS A 15 8.80 6.19 5.82
CA HIS A 15 7.54 6.01 6.58
C HIS A 15 7.24 7.23 7.48
N SER A 16 7.59 8.44 7.02
CA SER A 16 7.29 9.65 7.79
C SER A 16 5.78 9.96 7.77
N GLU A 17 5.30 10.67 8.78
CA GLU A 17 3.88 11.08 8.84
C GLU A 17 3.46 11.92 7.61
N LYS A 18 4.35 12.80 7.15
CA LYS A 18 4.18 13.55 5.90
C LYS A 18 4.03 12.63 4.69
N GLU A 19 4.77 11.54 4.65
CA GLU A 19 4.72 10.56 3.56
C GLU A 19 3.41 9.77 3.59
N LEU A 20 2.94 9.36 4.77
CA LEU A 20 1.63 8.72 4.93
C LEU A 20 0.48 9.65 4.50
N GLN A 21 0.53 10.93 4.86
CA GLN A 21 -0.45 11.93 4.39
C GLN A 21 -0.40 12.11 2.87
N ARG A 22 0.80 12.12 2.27
CA ARG A 22 0.98 12.19 0.82
C ARG A 22 0.31 11.00 0.13
N LEU A 23 0.48 9.79 0.65
CA LEU A 23 -0.14 8.57 0.12
C LEU A 23 -1.66 8.59 0.27
N SER A 24 -2.18 8.94 1.45
CA SER A 24 -3.64 8.99 1.66
C SER A 24 -4.33 10.03 0.76
N ARG A 25 -3.70 11.20 0.55
CA ARG A 25 -4.22 12.20 -0.41
C ARG A 25 -4.27 11.66 -1.84
N GLN A 26 -3.28 10.88 -2.26
CA GLN A 26 -3.31 10.21 -3.57
C GLN A 26 -4.41 9.14 -3.61
N GLY A 27 -4.55 8.34 -2.55
CA GLY A 27 -5.62 7.35 -2.43
C GLY A 27 -7.01 7.96 -2.62
N GLN A 28 -7.26 9.13 -2.03
CA GLN A 28 -8.52 9.86 -2.21
C GLN A 28 -8.75 10.30 -3.66
N VAL A 29 -7.72 10.80 -4.35
CA VAL A 29 -7.82 11.25 -5.75
C VAL A 29 -8.10 10.06 -6.70
N PHE A 30 -7.45 8.93 -6.48
CA PHE A 30 -7.58 7.75 -7.33
C PHE A 30 -8.75 6.83 -6.95
N GLY A 31 -9.37 7.01 -5.78
CA GLY A 31 -10.41 6.15 -5.23
C GLY A 31 -11.51 5.73 -6.21
N PRO A 32 -12.12 6.66 -6.98
CA PRO A 32 -13.13 6.30 -7.99
C PRO A 32 -12.59 5.35 -9.07
N PHE A 33 -11.37 5.59 -9.54
CA PHE A 33 -10.72 4.72 -10.54
C PHE A 33 -10.36 3.35 -9.96
N THR A 34 -9.82 3.31 -8.74
CA THR A 34 -9.54 2.06 -8.02
C THR A 34 -10.80 1.21 -7.86
N ARG A 35 -11.94 1.82 -7.52
CA ARG A 35 -13.23 1.13 -7.46
C ARG A 35 -13.64 0.54 -8.81
N GLN A 36 -13.57 1.34 -9.87
CA GLN A 36 -13.89 0.86 -11.22
C GLN A 36 -12.99 -0.31 -11.64
N LEU A 37 -11.69 -0.25 -11.32
CA LEU A 37 -10.75 -1.33 -11.59
C LEU A 37 -11.14 -2.62 -10.87
N PHE A 38 -11.56 -2.54 -9.60
CA PHE A 38 -12.01 -3.71 -8.83
C PHE A 38 -13.27 -4.35 -9.39
N GLU A 39 -14.23 -3.53 -9.82
CA GLU A 39 -15.45 -4.00 -10.48
C GLU A 39 -15.11 -4.71 -11.80
N GLN A 40 -14.23 -4.12 -12.62
CA GLN A 40 -13.77 -4.71 -13.87
C GLN A 40 -12.95 -5.99 -13.66
N ALA A 41 -12.19 -6.07 -12.57
CA ALA A 41 -11.45 -7.25 -12.17
C ALA A 41 -12.36 -8.37 -11.59
N GLY A 42 -13.65 -8.10 -11.39
CA GLY A 42 -14.61 -9.08 -10.86
C GLY A 42 -14.43 -9.37 -9.37
N ILE A 43 -13.76 -8.48 -8.63
CA ILE A 43 -13.64 -8.60 -7.18
C ILE A 43 -15.05 -8.53 -6.59
N SER A 44 -15.42 -9.56 -5.85
CA SER A 44 -16.78 -9.73 -5.34
C SER A 44 -16.78 -10.26 -3.91
N ARG A 45 -17.96 -10.18 -3.28
CA ARG A 45 -18.16 -10.57 -1.88
C ARG A 45 -17.71 -12.01 -1.64
N GLY A 46 -16.93 -12.21 -0.57
CA GLY A 46 -16.45 -13.53 -0.13
C GLY A 46 -15.07 -13.91 -0.69
N MET A 47 -14.52 -13.14 -1.62
CA MET A 47 -13.13 -13.29 -2.04
C MET A 47 -12.16 -12.86 -0.94
N ARG A 48 -11.00 -13.51 -0.87
CA ARG A 48 -9.85 -13.06 -0.09
C ARG A 48 -8.85 -12.43 -1.05
N VAL A 49 -8.59 -11.14 -0.89
CA VAL A 49 -7.73 -10.34 -1.77
C VAL A 49 -6.52 -9.86 -0.98
N LEU A 50 -5.35 -9.89 -1.61
CA LEU A 50 -4.11 -9.33 -1.06
C LEU A 50 -3.79 -8.03 -1.81
N ASP A 51 -3.66 -6.93 -1.07
CA ASP A 51 -3.18 -5.65 -1.60
C ASP A 51 -1.65 -5.55 -1.41
N VAL A 52 -0.90 -5.75 -2.49
CA VAL A 52 0.57 -5.72 -2.47
C VAL A 52 1.05 -4.29 -2.68
N GLY A 53 1.84 -3.78 -1.74
CA GLY A 53 2.29 -2.39 -1.79
C GLY A 53 1.20 -1.39 -1.41
N CYS A 54 0.35 -1.77 -0.45
CA CYS A 54 -0.83 -1.00 -0.01
C CYS A 54 -0.53 0.41 0.53
N GLY A 55 0.74 0.78 0.73
CA GLY A 55 1.13 2.12 1.17
C GLY A 55 0.54 2.44 2.55
N SER A 56 -0.26 3.51 2.64
CA SER A 56 -1.02 3.89 3.84
C SER A 56 -2.19 2.96 4.15
N GLY A 57 -2.52 2.04 3.25
CA GLY A 57 -3.56 1.02 3.42
C GLY A 57 -4.98 1.48 3.09
N ASP A 58 -5.19 2.69 2.54
CA ASP A 58 -6.53 3.28 2.33
C ASP A 58 -7.49 2.41 1.48
N VAL A 59 -6.97 1.41 0.76
CA VAL A 59 -7.72 0.49 -0.09
C VAL A 59 -8.06 -0.84 0.61
N ALA A 60 -7.25 -1.23 1.60
CA ALA A 60 -7.31 -2.55 2.24
C ALA A 60 -8.00 -2.55 3.61
N PHE A 61 -8.44 -1.38 4.12
CA PHE A 61 -9.08 -1.20 5.44
C PHE A 61 -10.61 -1.07 5.36
#